data_AF-A0A917JMZ8-F1
#
_entry.id   AF-A0A917JMZ8-F1
#
_cell.length_a   1.000
_cell.length_b   1.000
_cell.length_c   1.000
_cell.angle_alpha   90.00
_cell.angle_beta   90.00
_cell.angle_gamma   90.00
#
_symmetry.space_group_name_H-M   'P 1'
#
loop_
_entity.id
_entity.type
_entity.pdbx_description
1 polymer ?
#
loop_
_entity_poly.entity_id
_entity_poly.type
_entity_poly.pdbx_seq_one_letter_code
_entity_poly.pdbx_strand_id
1 'polypeptide(L)'
;MFEKPESSFDPTLVEMDECVFKLIKNDNDSLMTIGVTTCICLMFYGHLNTQPFIGMYHWSGFDRTFEDDEEDKGFFLDEVSKLIYTVYSEARRQLQSSPSQKLHLNRLFIVGGERRQHNTQGELLVTGTELEVQALKQYAIEQCNLYFCTPEKIEFQSINYLKTGDQFLNIIMTENHPTWEVVEQENGEQSELAESDDLTPRNCFSL
;
A
#
# COMPACT_ATOMS: atom_id res chain seq x y z
N MET A 1 42.54 9.43 -2.66
CA MET A 1 41.60 8.66 -1.83
C MET A 1 40.27 9.34 -2.00
N PHE A 2 39.40 8.82 -2.87
CA PHE A 2 38.07 9.37 -3.09
C PHE A 2 37.15 8.60 -2.16
N GLU A 3 36.71 9.24 -1.09
CA GLU A 3 35.60 8.74 -0.29
C GLU A 3 34.37 8.76 -1.21
N LYS A 4 33.82 7.57 -1.48
CA LYS A 4 32.49 7.46 -2.08
C LYS A 4 31.52 8.05 -1.07
N PRO A 5 30.71 9.07 -1.41
CA PRO A 5 29.57 9.38 -0.59
C PRO A 5 28.63 8.19 -0.66
N GLU A 6 28.52 7.44 0.44
CA GLU A 6 27.39 6.55 0.69
C GLU A 6 26.16 7.45 0.83
N SER A 7 25.57 7.79 -0.31
CA SER A 7 24.23 8.35 -0.35
C SER A 7 23.30 7.31 0.26
N SER A 8 22.95 7.48 1.54
CA SER A 8 21.98 6.65 2.24
C SER A 8 20.65 6.73 1.49
N PHE A 9 20.28 5.65 0.83
CA PHE A 9 18.94 5.48 0.27
C PHE A 9 17.97 5.28 1.45
N ASP A 10 17.19 6.30 1.76
CA ASP A 10 16.23 6.30 2.87
C ASP A 10 14.83 6.66 2.33
N PRO A 11 14.05 5.64 1.91
CA PRO A 11 12.72 5.87 1.36
C PRO A 11 11.77 6.41 2.43
N THR A 12 10.83 7.28 2.03
CA THR A 12 9.76 7.70 2.94
C THR A 12 8.77 6.55 3.12
N LEU A 13 8.64 6.05 4.34
CA LEU A 13 7.68 4.99 4.69
C LEU A 13 6.23 5.52 4.59
N VAL A 14 5.35 4.68 4.06
CA VAL A 14 3.91 4.89 3.93
C VAL A 14 3.23 3.77 4.67
N GLU A 15 2.67 4.09 5.84
CA GLU A 15 2.00 3.10 6.69
C GLU A 15 0.64 2.70 6.12
N MET A 16 0.04 1.65 6.68
CA MET A 16 -1.31 1.23 6.32
C MET A 16 -2.31 2.36 6.55
N ASP A 17 -3.20 2.54 5.57
CA ASP A 17 -4.18 3.60 5.41
C ASP A 17 -3.58 5.03 5.35
N GLU A 18 -2.26 5.16 5.14
CA GLU A 18 -1.63 6.43 4.82
C GLU A 18 -1.50 6.66 3.33
N CYS A 19 -1.77 7.91 2.94
CA CYS A 19 -1.58 8.40 1.58
C CYS A 19 -0.50 9.49 1.58
N VAL A 20 0.59 9.28 0.86
CA VAL A 20 1.75 10.17 0.83
C VAL A 20 2.06 10.59 -0.59
N PHE A 21 2.31 11.88 -0.80
CA PHE A 21 2.73 12.49 -2.07
C PHE A 21 3.97 13.36 -1.87
N LYS A 22 4.92 13.29 -2.80
CA LYS A 22 6.11 14.14 -2.83
C LYS A 22 6.51 14.54 -4.24
N LEU A 23 7.03 15.76 -4.36
CA LEU A 23 7.77 16.18 -5.55
C LEU A 23 9.11 15.46 -5.59
N ILE A 24 9.51 15.00 -6.77
CA ILE A 24 10.82 14.39 -7.00
C ILE A 24 11.81 15.51 -7.27
N LYS A 25 12.76 15.71 -6.36
CA LYS A 25 13.81 16.74 -6.45
C LYS A 25 15.16 16.15 -6.81
N ASN A 26 15.35 14.86 -6.55
CA ASN A 26 16.57 14.11 -6.87
C ASN A 26 16.24 12.61 -7.03
N ASP A 27 17.20 11.86 -7.57
CA ASP A 27 17.05 10.43 -7.89
C ASP A 27 16.86 9.53 -6.66
N ASN A 28 17.11 10.05 -5.44
CA ASN A 28 16.92 9.31 -4.20
C ASN A 28 15.50 9.48 -3.63
N ASP A 29 14.65 10.33 -4.23
CA ASP A 29 13.29 10.52 -3.76
C ASP A 29 12.44 9.29 -4.06
N SER A 30 12.15 8.52 -3.02
CA SER A 30 11.33 7.32 -3.09
C SER A 30 10.28 7.27 -1.97
N LEU A 31 9.25 6.45 -2.19
CA LEU A 31 8.24 6.05 -1.20
C LEU A 31 8.33 4.53 -1.01
N MET A 32 8.10 4.03 0.19
CA MET A 32 8.10 2.60 0.48
C MET A 32 6.90 2.24 1.35
N THR A 33 6.35 1.05 1.14
CA THR A 33 5.41 0.44 2.09
C THR A 33 5.78 -1.02 2.31
N ILE A 34 5.44 -1.53 3.50
CA ILE A 34 5.85 -2.83 4.00
C ILE A 34 4.60 -3.65 4.31
N GLY A 35 4.69 -4.97 4.14
CA GLY A 35 3.66 -5.87 4.64
C GLY A 35 2.37 -5.86 3.83
N VAL A 36 2.41 -5.51 2.54
CA VAL A 36 1.20 -5.53 1.71
C VAL A 36 0.71 -6.95 1.57
N THR A 37 -0.50 -7.18 2.08
CA THR A 37 -1.13 -8.49 2.18
C THR A 37 -2.42 -8.56 1.38
N THR A 38 -3.55 -8.63 2.08
CA THR A 38 -4.88 -8.38 1.54
C THR A 38 -5.05 -6.92 1.14
N CYS A 39 -4.26 -6.01 1.72
CA CYS A 39 -4.27 -4.60 1.37
C CYS A 39 -3.84 -4.35 -0.10
N ILE A 40 -4.15 -3.15 -0.58
CA ILE A 40 -3.87 -2.69 -1.94
C ILE A 40 -2.98 -1.45 -1.87
N CYS A 41 -1.84 -1.50 -2.53
CA CYS A 41 -0.98 -0.34 -2.73
C CYS A 41 -1.29 0.33 -4.07
N LEU A 42 -1.82 1.55 -4.02
CA LEU A 42 -2.02 2.42 -5.18
C LEU A 42 -0.82 3.36 -5.34
N MET A 43 -0.28 3.46 -6.54
CA MET A 43 0.88 4.31 -6.83
C MET A 43 0.62 5.22 -8.02
N PHE A 44 0.81 6.52 -7.81
CA PHE A 44 0.43 7.59 -8.72
C PHE A 44 1.66 8.34 -9.20
N TYR A 45 1.88 8.36 -10.53
CA TYR A 45 2.96 9.11 -11.14
C TYR A 45 2.41 10.26 -11.95
N GLY A 46 2.97 11.45 -11.75
CA GLY A 46 2.46 12.63 -12.41
C GLY A 46 3.39 13.82 -12.37
N HIS A 47 2.85 14.97 -12.77
CA HIS A 47 3.56 16.25 -12.75
C HIS A 47 2.67 17.37 -12.22
N LEU A 48 3.25 18.24 -11.39
CA LEU A 48 2.70 19.54 -11.03
C LEU A 48 3.40 20.59 -11.88
N ASN A 49 2.70 21.13 -12.88
CA ASN A 49 3.32 21.90 -13.97
C ASN A 49 4.39 21.06 -14.69
N THR A 50 5.67 21.38 -14.51
CA THR A 50 6.81 20.65 -15.08
C THR A 50 7.55 19.79 -14.06
N GLN A 51 7.18 19.85 -12.78
CA GLN A 51 7.87 19.10 -11.71
C GLN A 51 7.23 17.72 -11.53
N PRO A 52 7.98 16.62 -11.68
CA PRO A 52 7.46 15.28 -11.41
C PRO A 52 7.11 15.09 -9.93
N PHE A 53 6.09 14.26 -9.70
CA PHE A 53 5.70 13.78 -8.37
C PHE A 53 5.46 12.28 -8.38
N ILE A 54 5.61 11.68 -7.21
CA ILE A 54 5.14 10.35 -6.88
C ILE A 54 4.15 10.43 -5.71
N GLY A 55 3.16 9.54 -5.72
CA GLY A 55 2.27 9.32 -4.59
C GLY A 55 1.99 7.85 -4.37
N MET A 56 1.85 7.44 -3.13
CA MET A 56 1.56 6.08 -2.72
C MET A 56 0.43 6.10 -1.69
N TYR A 57 -0.48 5.15 -1.80
CA TYR A 57 -1.52 4.89 -0.81
C TYR A 57 -1.54 3.40 -0.50
N HIS A 58 -1.16 3.03 0.73
CA HIS A 58 -1.35 1.68 1.25
C HIS A 58 -2.76 1.57 1.82
N TRP A 59 -3.71 1.07 1.03
CA TRP A 59 -5.13 1.08 1.35
C TRP A 59 -5.60 -0.29 1.79
N SER A 60 -6.27 -0.38 2.94
CA SER A 60 -6.76 -1.65 3.51
C SER A 60 -7.91 -2.30 2.73
N GLY A 61 -8.65 -1.52 1.93
CA GLY A 61 -9.83 -1.98 1.18
C GLY A 61 -11.09 -1.20 1.58
N PHE A 62 -12.26 -1.65 1.14
CA PHE A 62 -13.51 -1.00 1.55
C PHE A 62 -13.81 -1.26 3.03
N ASP A 63 -14.42 -0.29 3.72
CA ASP A 63 -14.79 -0.39 5.15
C ASP A 63 -15.87 -1.46 5.45
N ARG A 64 -16.39 -2.15 4.43
CA ARG A 64 -17.47 -3.13 4.56
C ARG A 64 -17.03 -4.52 4.12
N THR A 65 -17.33 -5.51 4.95
CA THR A 65 -17.23 -6.92 4.59
C THR A 65 -18.39 -7.30 3.68
N PHE A 66 -18.10 -7.73 2.45
CA PHE A 66 -19.10 -8.28 1.53
C PHE A 66 -19.43 -9.71 1.94
N GLU A 67 -20.50 -9.85 2.71
CA GLU A 67 -21.18 -11.12 2.94
C GLU A 67 -22.14 -11.35 1.76
N ASP A 68 -21.66 -12.09 0.77
CA ASP A 68 -22.36 -12.71 -0.36
C ASP A 68 -23.24 -11.81 -1.29
N ASP A 69 -22.79 -11.75 -2.55
CA ASP A 69 -23.61 -11.71 -3.78
C ASP A 69 -24.41 -10.46 -4.21
N GLU A 70 -24.18 -9.26 -3.66
CA GLU A 70 -24.67 -8.04 -4.33
C GLU A 70 -23.55 -7.22 -4.96
N GLU A 71 -23.35 -7.44 -6.27
CA GLU A 71 -22.67 -6.50 -7.18
C GLU A 71 -23.49 -5.20 -7.30
N ASP A 72 -23.58 -4.40 -6.23
CA ASP A 72 -24.07 -3.04 -6.37
C ASP A 72 -23.00 -2.19 -7.07
N LYS A 73 -23.09 -2.14 -8.40
CA LYS A 73 -22.22 -1.31 -9.25
C LYS A 73 -22.24 0.16 -8.83
N GLY A 74 -23.37 0.65 -8.29
CA GLY A 74 -23.47 2.02 -7.79
C GLY A 74 -22.60 2.22 -6.56
N PHE A 75 -22.61 1.25 -5.63
CA PHE A 75 -21.75 1.26 -4.45
C PHE A 75 -20.26 1.26 -4.82
N PHE A 76 -19.81 0.35 -5.67
CA PHE A 76 -18.38 0.29 -6.06
C PHE A 76 -17.89 1.57 -6.73
N LEU A 77 -18.72 2.17 -7.59
CA LEU A 77 -18.39 3.45 -8.22
C LEU A 77 -18.26 4.56 -7.17
N ASP A 78 -19.20 4.65 -6.22
CA ASP A 78 -19.18 5.65 -5.15
C ASP A 78 -17.94 5.52 -4.26
N GLU A 79 -17.59 4.29 -3.85
CA GLU A 79 -16.42 4.05 -3.02
C GLU A 79 -15.11 4.34 -3.76
N VAL A 80 -14.97 3.92 -5.01
CA VAL A 80 -13.79 4.29 -5.82
C VAL A 80 -13.74 5.80 -6.06
N SER A 81 -14.89 6.46 -6.24
CA SER A 81 -14.94 7.92 -6.39
C SER A 81 -14.44 8.64 -5.13
N LYS A 82 -14.93 8.23 -3.95
CA LYS A 82 -14.45 8.74 -2.65
C LYS A 82 -12.97 8.50 -2.46
N LEU A 83 -12.48 7.30 -2.77
CA LEU A 83 -11.07 6.95 -2.68
C LEU A 83 -10.21 7.88 -3.53
N ILE A 84 -10.54 8.04 -4.83
CA ILE A 84 -9.77 8.89 -5.74
C ILE A 84 -9.87 10.37 -5.34
N TYR A 85 -11.02 10.83 -4.82
CA TYR A 85 -11.15 12.18 -4.28
C TYR A 85 -10.26 12.42 -3.06
N THR A 86 -10.17 11.44 -2.14
CA THR A 86 -9.25 11.48 -1.00
C THR A 86 -7.81 11.56 -1.47
N VAL A 87 -7.40 10.70 -2.40
CA VAL A 87 -6.06 10.73 -3.01
C VAL A 87 -5.76 12.09 -3.64
N TYR A 88 -6.69 12.64 -4.43
CA TYR A 88 -6.53 13.95 -5.04
C TYR A 88 -6.38 15.06 -3.99
N SER A 89 -7.19 15.02 -2.93
CA SER A 89 -7.15 16.02 -1.86
C SER A 89 -5.83 15.96 -1.10
N GLU A 90 -5.32 14.77 -0.81
CA GLU A 90 -4.00 14.57 -0.20
C GLU A 90 -2.87 15.03 -1.13
N ALA A 91 -2.93 14.70 -2.42
CA ALA A 91 -1.97 15.21 -3.40
C ALA A 91 -1.94 16.74 -3.42
N ARG A 92 -3.11 17.39 -3.44
CA ARG A 92 -3.21 18.86 -3.39
C ARG A 92 -2.57 19.44 -2.13
N ARG A 93 -2.89 18.86 -0.97
CA ARG A 93 -2.43 19.29 0.34
C ARG A 93 -0.92 19.15 0.47
N GLN A 94 -0.37 17.98 0.16
CA GLN A 94 1.03 17.63 0.38
C GLN A 94 1.96 18.24 -0.66
N LEU A 95 1.53 18.33 -1.92
CA LEU A 95 2.27 19.05 -2.96
C LEU A 95 2.11 20.57 -2.87
N GLN A 96 1.32 21.06 -1.91
CA GLN A 96 1.05 22.48 -1.66
C GLN A 96 0.60 23.24 -2.91
N SER A 97 -0.18 22.57 -3.76
CA SER A 97 -0.60 23.15 -5.04
C SER A 97 -1.84 24.03 -4.88
N SER A 98 -1.88 25.15 -5.58
CA SER A 98 -3.06 26.01 -5.62
C SER A 98 -4.20 25.36 -6.42
N PRO A 99 -5.47 25.75 -6.17
CA PRO A 99 -6.60 25.29 -6.98
C PRO A 99 -6.48 25.60 -8.48
N SER A 100 -5.70 26.62 -8.85
CA SER A 100 -5.47 27.01 -10.24
C SER A 100 -4.38 26.17 -10.94
N GLN A 101 -3.47 25.55 -10.19
CA GLN A 101 -2.47 24.66 -10.76
C GLN A 101 -3.11 23.34 -11.16
N LYS A 102 -2.60 22.71 -12.22
CA LYS A 102 -3.07 21.41 -12.68
C LYS A 102 -2.14 20.31 -12.18
N LEU A 103 -2.73 19.28 -11.57
CA LEU A 103 -2.04 18.02 -11.31
C LEU A 103 -2.26 17.11 -12.51
N HIS A 104 -1.18 16.79 -13.20
CA HIS A 104 -1.20 15.84 -14.31
C HIS A 104 -0.91 14.45 -13.78
N LEU A 105 -1.72 13.46 -14.13
CA LEU A 105 -1.50 12.07 -13.77
C LEU A 105 -1.17 11.27 -15.04
N ASN A 106 -0.01 10.63 -15.07
CA ASN A 106 0.53 9.93 -16.23
C ASN A 106 0.41 8.41 -16.07
N ARG A 107 0.57 7.89 -14.85
CA ARG A 107 0.55 6.45 -14.58
C ARG A 107 -0.11 6.14 -13.25
N LEU A 108 -0.83 5.02 -13.21
CA LEU A 108 -1.43 4.42 -12.03
C LEU A 108 -1.04 2.95 -11.96
N PHE A 109 -0.41 2.55 -10.87
CA PHE A 109 -0.13 1.16 -10.55
C PHE A 109 -0.95 0.74 -9.35
N ILE A 110 -1.48 -0.48 -9.39
CA ILE A 110 -2.20 -1.12 -8.30
C ILE A 110 -1.51 -2.44 -8.01
N VAL A 111 -0.99 -2.62 -6.81
CA VAL A 111 -0.29 -3.84 -6.41
C VAL A 111 -0.91 -4.38 -5.13
N GLY A 112 -1.15 -5.69 -5.07
CA GLY A 112 -1.76 -6.35 -3.92
C GLY A 112 -3.17 -6.82 -4.23
N GLY A 113 -4.00 -6.88 -3.19
CA GLY A 113 -5.34 -7.42 -3.23
C GLY A 113 -5.39 -8.93 -3.44
N GLU A 114 -5.15 -9.64 -2.35
CA GLU A 114 -5.12 -11.09 -2.31
C GLU A 114 -6.49 -11.71 -2.60
N ARG A 115 -6.47 -12.92 -3.16
CA ARG A 115 -7.67 -13.71 -3.40
C ARG A 115 -8.27 -14.27 -2.11
N ARG A 116 -9.59 -14.26 -1.96
CA ARG A 116 -10.35 -15.00 -0.96
C ARG A 116 -9.91 -16.46 -0.95
N GLN A 117 -9.49 -16.94 0.22
CA GLN A 117 -8.99 -18.31 0.40
C GLN A 117 -9.90 -19.08 1.36
N HIS A 118 -10.13 -20.36 1.06
CA HIS A 118 -10.86 -21.28 1.95
C HIS A 118 -9.98 -22.48 2.27
N ASN A 119 -10.13 -23.04 3.47
CA ASN A 119 -9.46 -24.29 3.83
C ASN A 119 -10.13 -25.50 3.16
N THR A 120 -9.59 -26.70 3.39
CA THR A 120 -10.12 -27.94 2.80
C THR A 120 -11.51 -28.32 3.35
N GLN A 121 -11.93 -27.71 4.46
CA GLN A 121 -13.24 -27.85 5.08
C GLN A 121 -14.26 -26.81 4.57
N GLY A 122 -13.82 -25.88 3.70
CA GLY A 122 -14.67 -24.81 3.16
C GLY A 122 -14.81 -23.59 4.08
N GLU A 123 -14.05 -23.53 5.18
CA GLU A 123 -14.03 -22.37 6.07
C GLU A 123 -13.15 -21.26 5.47
N LEU A 124 -13.60 -20.02 5.60
CA LEU A 124 -12.90 -18.85 5.10
C LEU A 124 -11.59 -18.62 5.87
N LEU A 125 -10.46 -18.63 5.17
CA LEU A 125 -9.13 -18.32 5.71
C LEU A 125 -8.75 -16.86 5.52
N VAL A 126 -9.07 -16.29 4.35
CA VAL A 126 -8.75 -14.92 3.96
C VAL A 126 -9.95 -14.36 3.22
N THR A 127 -10.48 -13.20 3.65
CA THR A 127 -11.64 -12.54 3.02
C THR A 127 -11.35 -12.05 1.60
N GLY A 128 -10.08 -11.70 1.34
CA GLY A 128 -9.58 -11.15 0.07
C GLY A 128 -10.05 -9.73 -0.19
N THR A 129 -9.45 -9.06 -1.19
CA THR A 129 -9.92 -7.76 -1.68
C THR A 129 -10.05 -7.74 -3.21
N GLU A 130 -10.49 -8.84 -3.81
CA GLU A 130 -10.55 -8.93 -5.27
C GLU A 130 -11.62 -8.05 -5.86
N LEU A 131 -12.75 -7.89 -5.17
CA LEU A 131 -13.84 -7.04 -5.63
C LEU A 131 -13.39 -5.58 -5.69
N GLU A 132 -12.62 -5.14 -4.70
CA GLU A 132 -11.94 -3.84 -4.64
C GLU A 132 -11.00 -3.68 -5.84
N VAL A 133 -10.14 -4.66 -6.11
CA VAL A 133 -9.22 -4.60 -7.25
C VAL A 133 -9.99 -4.56 -8.58
N GLN A 134 -11.09 -5.31 -8.72
CA GLN A 134 -11.92 -5.26 -9.93
C GLN A 134 -12.62 -3.91 -10.07
N ALA A 135 -13.17 -3.37 -8.99
CA ALA A 135 -13.78 -2.05 -8.97
C ALA A 135 -12.75 -0.98 -9.36
N LEU A 136 -11.53 -1.04 -8.83
CA LEU A 136 -10.45 -0.13 -9.23
C LEU A 136 -10.08 -0.27 -10.70
N LYS A 137 -9.93 -1.51 -11.22
CA LYS A 137 -9.69 -1.75 -12.65
C LYS A 137 -10.78 -1.14 -13.53
N GLN A 138 -12.02 -1.20 -13.07
CA GLN A 138 -13.17 -0.73 -13.83
C GLN A 138 -13.32 0.80 -13.77
N TYR A 139 -13.14 1.41 -12.60
CA TYR A 139 -13.58 2.79 -12.36
C TYR A 139 -12.44 3.77 -12.07
N ALA A 140 -11.25 3.33 -11.64
CA ALA A 140 -10.21 4.25 -11.16
C ALA A 140 -9.75 5.26 -12.21
N ILE A 141 -9.62 4.85 -13.48
CA ILE A 141 -9.20 5.77 -14.56
C ILE A 141 -10.25 6.83 -14.83
N GLU A 142 -11.52 6.43 -14.93
CA GLU A 142 -12.62 7.38 -15.12
C GLU A 142 -12.67 8.38 -13.96
N GLN A 143 -12.57 7.90 -12.73
CA GLN A 143 -12.56 8.77 -11.55
C GLN A 143 -11.31 9.67 -11.51
N CYS A 144 -10.14 9.18 -11.90
CA CYS A 144 -8.94 10.01 -12.02
C CYS A 144 -9.13 11.15 -13.02
N ASN A 145 -9.83 10.91 -14.14
CA ASN A 145 -10.10 11.95 -15.15
C ASN A 145 -10.99 13.09 -14.64
N LEU A 146 -11.75 12.88 -13.56
CA LEU A 146 -12.57 13.93 -12.94
C LEU A 146 -11.74 14.91 -12.11
N TYR A 147 -10.62 14.46 -11.54
CA TYR A 147 -9.85 15.24 -10.57
C TYR A 147 -8.44 15.62 -11.07
N PHE A 148 -7.82 14.78 -11.90
CA PHE A 148 -6.51 14.97 -12.49
C PHE A 148 -6.59 15.31 -13.98
N CYS A 149 -5.61 16.05 -14.47
CA CYS A 149 -5.40 16.22 -15.90
C CYS A 149 -4.65 15.00 -16.46
N THR A 150 -5.37 14.05 -17.04
CA THR A 150 -4.80 12.84 -17.62
C THR A 150 -4.54 13.00 -19.12
N PRO A 151 -3.54 12.29 -19.68
CA PRO A 151 -3.43 12.13 -21.13
C PRO A 151 -4.55 11.24 -21.67
N GLU A 152 -4.77 11.25 -22.98
CA GLU A 152 -5.75 10.37 -23.65
C GLU A 152 -5.56 8.89 -23.29
N LYS A 153 -4.31 8.48 -23.06
CA LYS A 153 -3.94 7.15 -22.58
C LYS A 153 -3.04 7.26 -21.36
N ILE A 154 -3.64 7.13 -20.18
CA ILE A 154 -2.91 6.91 -18.93
C ILE A 154 -2.35 5.48 -18.90
N GLU A 155 -1.12 5.31 -18.41
CA GLU A 155 -0.57 3.98 -18.17
C GLU A 155 -1.23 3.40 -16.91
N PHE A 156 -1.91 2.27 -17.07
CA PHE A 156 -2.57 1.59 -15.97
C PHE A 156 -2.04 0.16 -15.89
N GLN A 157 -1.53 -0.22 -14.72
CA GLN A 157 -1.09 -1.58 -14.45
C GLN A 157 -1.66 -2.05 -13.11
N SER A 158 -2.18 -3.28 -13.10
CA SER A 158 -2.61 -3.94 -11.88
C SER A 158 -1.92 -5.29 -11.76
N ILE A 159 -1.34 -5.53 -10.58
CA ILE A 159 -0.58 -6.72 -10.25
C ILE A 159 -1.23 -7.35 -9.03
N ASN A 160 -1.94 -8.44 -9.27
CA ASN A 160 -2.51 -9.24 -8.22
C ASN A 160 -1.41 -10.20 -7.72
N TYR A 161 -1.09 -10.12 -6.44
CA TYR A 161 -0.14 -11.05 -5.82
C TYR A 161 -0.91 -12.12 -5.04
N LEU A 162 -0.69 -13.38 -5.41
CA LEU A 162 -1.25 -14.54 -4.73
C LEU A 162 -0.20 -15.06 -3.77
N LYS A 163 -0.49 -15.03 -2.47
CA LYS A 163 0.42 -15.51 -1.44
C LYS A 163 0.34 -17.01 -1.28
N THR A 164 1.45 -17.59 -0.86
CA THR A 164 1.50 -18.92 -0.27
C THR A 164 2.07 -18.81 1.16
N GLY A 165 1.28 -19.15 2.18
CA GLY A 165 1.70 -19.05 3.58
C GLY A 165 1.80 -17.61 4.08
N ASP A 166 2.82 -17.31 4.89
CA ASP A 166 3.03 -16.02 5.57
C ASP A 166 3.86 -15.01 4.75
N GLN A 167 3.80 -15.12 3.42
CA GLN A 167 4.49 -14.20 2.52
C GLN A 167 3.86 -12.82 2.55
N PHE A 168 4.62 -11.74 2.37
CA PHE A 168 4.11 -10.39 2.15
C PHE A 168 4.98 -9.60 1.18
N LEU A 169 4.44 -8.50 0.63
CA LEU A 169 5.18 -7.62 -0.27
C LEU A 169 5.69 -6.38 0.44
N ASN A 170 6.95 -6.05 0.20
CA ASN A 170 7.44 -4.69 0.40
C ASN A 170 7.56 -4.03 -0.97
N ILE A 171 7.04 -2.82 -1.10
CA ILE A 171 6.96 -2.10 -2.37
C ILE A 171 7.74 -0.80 -2.23
N ILE A 172 8.64 -0.54 -3.18
CA ILE A 172 9.39 0.70 -3.28
C ILE A 172 9.03 1.39 -4.60
N MET A 173 8.61 2.63 -4.50
CA MET A 173 8.26 3.52 -5.60
C MET A 173 9.37 4.56 -5.78
N THR A 174 10.00 4.58 -6.96
CA THR A 174 10.96 5.61 -7.38
C THR A 174 10.36 6.50 -8.45
N GLU A 175 11.11 7.42 -9.05
CA GLU A 175 10.61 8.23 -10.18
C GLU A 175 10.22 7.39 -11.41
N ASN A 176 10.89 6.26 -11.63
CA ASN A 176 10.85 5.55 -12.89
C ASN A 176 9.78 4.46 -12.89
N HIS A 177 9.75 3.64 -11.85
CA HIS A 177 8.84 2.51 -11.73
C HIS A 177 8.79 2.01 -10.28
N PRO A 178 7.74 1.28 -9.91
CA PRO A 178 7.72 0.56 -8.66
C PRO A 178 8.51 -0.75 -8.78
N THR A 179 9.12 -1.15 -7.68
CA THR A 179 9.78 -2.45 -7.48
C THR A 179 9.19 -3.07 -6.22
N TRP A 180 9.20 -4.41 -6.14
CA TRP A 180 8.71 -5.11 -4.95
C TRP A 180 9.51 -6.37 -4.69
N GLU A 181 9.61 -6.73 -3.42
CA GLU A 181 10.18 -7.97 -2.94
C GLU A 181 9.12 -8.79 -2.21
N VAL A 182 9.22 -10.11 -2.33
CA VAL A 182 8.45 -11.05 -1.52
C VAL A 182 9.30 -11.38 -0.30
N VAL A 183 8.74 -11.18 0.89
CA VAL A 183 9.36 -11.52 2.16
C VAL A 183 8.55 -12.64 2.81
N GLU A 184 9.25 -13.66 3.31
CA GLU A 184 8.68 -14.74 4.12
C GLU A 184 8.89 -14.40 5.59
N GLN A 185 7.83 -14.44 6.40
CA GLN A 185 7.99 -14.35 7.84
C GLN A 185 8.63 -15.66 8.31
N GLU A 186 9.90 -15.63 8.73
CA GLU A 186 10.49 -16.76 9.44
C GLU A 186 9.68 -16.97 10.71
N ASN A 187 8.96 -18.10 10.78
CA ASN A 187 8.28 -18.52 12.00
C ASN A 187 9.33 -18.57 13.10
N GLY A 188 9.36 -17.53 13.94
CA GLY A 188 10.23 -17.49 15.09
C GLY A 188 9.95 -18.74 15.90
N GLU A 189 10.90 -19.66 15.93
CA GLU A 189 10.90 -20.73 16.91
C GLU A 189 10.69 -20.04 18.26
N GLN A 190 9.55 -20.29 18.88
CA GLN A 190 9.38 -20.06 20.30
C GLN A 190 10.45 -20.90 20.97
N SER A 191 11.62 -20.32 21.20
CA SER A 191 12.54 -20.78 22.21
C SER A 191 11.80 -20.58 23.52
N GLU A 192 11.05 -21.62 23.91
CA GLU A 192 10.73 -21.88 25.31
C GLU A 192 12.06 -21.89 26.06
N LEU A 193 12.47 -20.70 26.49
CA LEU A 193 13.39 -20.53 27.59
C LEU A 193 12.73 -21.27 28.75
N ALA A 194 13.24 -22.48 29.00
CA ALA A 194 12.99 -23.25 30.19
C ALA A 194 13.00 -22.29 31.38
N GLU A 195 11.83 -22.08 31.98
CA GLU A 195 11.73 -21.58 33.34
C GLU A 195 12.54 -22.53 34.22
N SER A 196 13.77 -22.15 34.50
CA SER A 196 14.54 -22.74 35.58
C SER A 196 13.79 -22.41 36.86
N ASP A 197 13.14 -23.42 37.42
CA ASP A 197 12.64 -23.43 38.79
C ASP A 197 13.78 -23.09 39.76
N ASP A 198 13.98 -21.80 40.01
CA ASP A 198 14.77 -21.29 41.12
C ASP A 198 13.92 -21.37 42.39
N LEU A 199 13.83 -22.57 42.94
CA LEU A 199 13.29 -22.83 44.26
C LEU A 199 14.26 -22.31 45.33
N THR A 200 14.20 -21.02 45.66
CA THR A 200 14.41 -20.59 47.05
C THR A 200 13.48 -19.44 47.43
N PRO A 201 12.71 -19.60 48.53
CA PRO A 201 13.13 -18.86 49.72
C PRO A 201 12.84 -19.59 51.03
N ARG A 202 13.84 -19.72 51.91
CA ARG A 202 13.61 -19.81 53.37
C ARG A 202 14.71 -19.08 54.14
N ASN A 203 14.47 -17.80 54.38
CA ASN A 203 15.02 -17.10 55.53
C ASN A 203 14.08 -17.32 56.71
N CYS A 204 14.59 -17.90 57.81
CA CYS A 204 14.07 -17.70 59.15
C CYS A 204 15.24 -17.61 60.12
N PHE A 205 15.53 -16.39 60.60
CA PHE A 205 16.35 -16.14 61.78
C PHE A 205 15.42 -15.95 63.00
N SER A 206 15.76 -16.71 64.05
CA SER A 206 15.72 -16.43 65.51
C SER A 206 14.49 -15.79 66.17
N LEU A 207 13.96 -16.47 67.20
CA LEU A 207 14.37 -16.31 68.61
C LEU A 207 14.22 -17.65 69.36
#